data_AF-A0A6P7FRF6-F1
#
_entry.id   AF-A0A6P7FRF6-F1
#
_cell.length_a   1.000
_cell.length_b   1.000
_cell.length_c   1.000
_cell.angle_alpha   90.00
_cell.angle_beta   90.00
_cell.angle_gamma   90.00
#
_symmetry.space_group_name_H-M   'P 1'
#
loop_
_entity.id
_entity.type
_entity.pdbx_description
1 polymer ?
#
loop_
_entity_poly.entity_id
_entity_poly.type
_entity_poly.pdbx_seq_one_letter_code
_entity_poly.pdbx_strand_id
1 'polypeptide(L)'
;MALASSGIAATLMEGGRTAHSALQLPLNIAEQQFPVCKISGKSGRGQCLKQAKVILWDECTMAHKKSLEAMDRTLQELRKNSEIMGGALLILSGDFRQTLPVIPKSTPADEINACLKKSHLWSQVQILQLTKNMRVELSKDETTAHFAKILLQIGEDTYPTNQTTGLIELNSDFCNIATTENDLIDKIYPNFVQNYTNVEWLFQRAILATKNNVVDDINFNILKKIPGEERIYKSMDTMVSSEESVNFPTEFLNSLQVPGMPLHCLRLKIGSPIILLRNLSSPKLCNGTRMIVKQLSNNIIEAELISGKNKGQTSRRV
;
A
#
# COMPACT_ATOMS: atom_id res chain seq x y z
N MET A 1 -5.79 16.73 11.55
CA MET A 1 -4.63 15.85 11.25
C MET A 1 -5.08 14.79 10.27
N ALA A 2 -4.29 14.48 9.23
CA ALA A 2 -4.65 13.51 8.20
C ALA A 2 -3.75 12.27 8.30
N LEU A 3 -4.39 11.10 8.44
CA LEU A 3 -3.77 9.79 8.61
C LEU A 3 -4.27 8.85 7.52
N ALA A 4 -3.43 7.90 7.10
CA ALA A 4 -3.88 6.78 6.26
C ALA A 4 -3.27 5.45 6.72
N SER A 5 -3.91 4.33 6.40
CA SER A 5 -3.34 3.01 6.73
C SER A 5 -2.16 2.62 5.84
N SER A 6 -2.09 3.12 4.60
CA SER A 6 -1.00 2.84 3.65
C SER A 6 -0.21 4.11 3.27
N GLY A 7 1.04 3.93 2.84
CA GLY A 7 1.89 5.03 2.37
C GLY A 7 1.31 5.73 1.14
N ILE A 8 0.76 4.98 0.20
CA ILE A 8 0.16 5.52 -1.02
C ILE A 8 -1.04 6.40 -0.68
N ALA A 9 -1.99 5.91 0.12
CA ALA A 9 -3.15 6.68 0.55
C ALA A 9 -2.74 7.97 1.30
N ALA A 10 -1.68 7.90 2.12
CA ALA A 10 -1.17 9.08 2.81
C ALA A 10 -0.67 10.17 1.86
N THR A 11 -0.12 9.82 0.69
CA THR A 11 0.38 10.82 -0.29
C THR A 11 -0.73 11.56 -1.04
N LEU A 12 -1.96 11.04 -1.02
CA LEU A 12 -3.13 11.68 -1.63
C LEU A 12 -3.69 12.83 -0.77
N MET A 13 -3.35 12.86 0.53
CA MET A 13 -3.78 13.91 1.46
C MET A 13 -2.67 14.91 1.70
N GLU A 14 -3.00 16.20 1.70
CA GLU A 14 -2.05 17.26 2.04
C GLU A 14 -1.58 17.13 3.49
N GLY A 15 -0.26 16.99 3.67
CA GLY A 15 0.33 16.73 4.98
C GLY A 15 0.02 15.34 5.55
N GLY A 16 -0.56 14.44 4.74
CA GLY A 16 -0.92 13.08 5.13
C GLY A 16 0.29 12.24 5.55
N ARG A 17 0.08 11.38 6.54
CA ARG A 17 1.09 10.45 7.06
C ARG A 17 0.45 9.09 7.29
N THR A 18 1.25 8.03 7.25
CA THR A 18 0.74 6.72 7.68
C THR A 18 0.39 6.78 9.16
N ALA A 19 -0.70 6.13 9.56
CA ALA A 19 -1.14 6.05 10.95
C ALA A 19 0.00 5.52 11.84
N HIS A 20 0.70 4.47 11.40
CA HIS A 20 1.88 3.92 12.07
C HIS A 20 2.96 4.98 12.34
N SER A 21 3.31 5.83 11.35
CA SER A 21 4.36 6.85 11.52
C SER A 21 3.89 8.05 12.34
N ALA A 22 2.66 8.49 12.14
CA ALA A 22 2.09 9.65 12.82
C ALA A 22 1.86 9.37 14.30
N LEU A 23 1.36 8.16 14.61
CA LEU A 23 0.99 7.74 15.94
C LEU A 23 2.11 6.94 16.64
N GLN A 24 3.21 6.60 15.97
CA GLN A 24 4.25 5.73 16.53
C GLN A 24 3.64 4.44 17.11
N LEU A 25 2.74 3.82 16.34
CA LEU A 25 2.10 2.56 16.73
C LEU A 25 3.15 1.47 16.85
N PRO A 26 3.06 0.60 17.86
CA PRO A 26 3.89 -0.59 17.93
C PRO A 26 3.71 -1.49 16.70
N LEU A 27 4.81 -2.06 16.20
CA LEU A 27 4.74 -3.01 15.07
C LEU A 27 4.05 -4.32 15.45
N ASN A 28 4.18 -4.76 16.70
CA ASN A 28 3.57 -5.98 17.21
C ASN A 28 2.20 -5.74 17.88
N ILE A 29 1.39 -4.87 17.28
CA ILE A 29 0.14 -4.41 17.91
C ILE A 29 -0.86 -5.55 18.20
N ALA A 30 -0.83 -6.61 17.41
CA ALA A 30 -1.68 -7.79 17.58
C ALA A 30 -1.38 -8.55 18.89
N GLU A 31 -0.13 -8.56 19.34
CA GLU A 31 0.33 -9.28 20.54
C GLU A 31 0.07 -8.50 21.84
N GLN A 32 -0.05 -7.17 21.75
CA GLN A 32 -0.20 -6.33 22.93
C GLN A 32 -1.64 -6.36 23.43
N GLN A 33 -1.84 -6.58 24.73
CA GLN A 33 -3.16 -6.55 25.35
C GLN A 33 -3.73 -5.13 25.42
N PHE A 34 -2.89 -4.16 25.81
CA PHE A 34 -3.26 -2.75 25.96
C PHE A 34 -2.27 -1.83 25.21
N PRO A 35 -2.25 -1.86 23.87
CA PRO A 35 -1.29 -1.05 23.12
C PRO A 35 -1.53 0.44 23.32
N VAL A 36 -0.44 1.19 23.38
CA VAL A 36 -0.44 2.66 23.42
C VAL A 36 0.52 3.18 22.36
N CYS A 37 0.22 4.38 21.87
CA CYS A 37 1.09 5.08 20.95
C CYS A 37 2.33 5.58 21.70
N LYS A 38 3.55 5.31 21.19
CA LYS A 38 4.81 5.69 21.87
C LYS A 38 5.16 7.17 21.68
N ILE A 39 4.24 8.07 22.04
CA ILE A 39 4.34 9.50 21.79
C ILE A 39 4.48 10.27 23.11
N SER A 40 5.56 11.05 23.23
CA SER A 40 5.70 12.00 24.33
C SER A 40 4.80 13.22 24.13
N GLY A 41 4.05 13.63 25.15
CA GLY A 41 3.24 14.84 25.13
C GLY A 41 4.04 16.15 25.04
N LYS A 42 5.37 16.11 25.20
CA LYS A 42 6.27 17.25 24.96
C LYS A 42 6.80 17.30 23.52
N SER A 43 6.70 16.19 22.77
CA SER A 43 7.14 16.13 21.38
C SER A 43 6.24 16.97 20.47
N GLY A 44 6.77 17.43 19.33
CA GLY A 44 5.97 18.14 18.33
C GLY A 44 4.73 17.36 17.88
N ARG A 45 4.85 16.03 17.69
CA ARG A 45 3.72 15.14 17.38
C ARG A 45 2.67 15.14 18.50
N GLY A 46 3.12 15.01 19.74
CA GLY A 46 2.24 15.04 20.92
C GLY A 46 1.49 16.36 21.04
N GLN A 47 2.15 17.49 20.77
CA GLN A 47 1.49 18.81 20.77
C GLN A 47 0.47 18.93 19.65
N CYS A 48 0.79 18.49 18.43
CA CYS A 48 -0.18 18.44 17.34
C CYS A 48 -1.41 17.58 17.71
N LEU A 49 -1.19 16.41 18.33
CA LEU A 49 -2.28 15.54 18.78
C LEU A 49 -3.07 16.11 19.94
N LYS A 50 -2.51 16.99 20.79
CA LYS A 50 -3.29 17.70 21.82
C LYS A 50 -4.19 18.78 21.24
N GLN A 51 -3.69 19.49 20.23
CA GLN A 51 -4.39 20.63 19.63
C GLN A 51 -5.40 20.25 18.55
N ALA A 52 -5.25 19.07 17.91
CA ALA A 52 -6.10 18.66 16.82
C ALA A 52 -7.59 18.64 17.22
N LYS A 53 -8.47 19.32 16.49
CA LYS A 53 -9.91 19.21 16.71
C LYS A 53 -10.54 18.08 15.90
N VAL A 54 -9.97 17.83 14.73
CA VAL A 54 -10.39 16.79 13.79
C VAL A 54 -9.20 15.92 13.39
N ILE A 55 -9.41 14.61 13.40
CA ILE A 55 -8.48 13.61 12.91
C ILE A 55 -9.20 12.84 11.80
N LEU A 56 -8.62 12.80 10.61
CA LEU A 56 -9.09 12.00 9.49
C LEU A 56 -8.19 10.77 9.38
N TRP A 57 -8.78 9.58 9.26
CA TRP A 57 -8.08 8.35 8.99
C TRP A 57 -8.67 7.67 7.77
N ASP A 58 -7.96 7.79 6.66
CA ASP A 58 -8.33 7.20 5.38
C ASP A 58 -7.81 5.75 5.22
N GLU A 59 -8.52 4.96 4.44
CA GLU A 59 -8.29 3.52 4.27
C GLU A 59 -8.21 2.76 5.60
N CYS A 60 -9.07 3.12 6.56
CA CYS A 60 -9.03 2.60 7.93
C CYS A 60 -9.36 1.09 8.04
N THR A 61 -9.98 0.49 7.02
CA THR A 61 -10.42 -0.92 7.03
C THR A 61 -9.28 -1.93 7.11
N MET A 62 -8.10 -1.56 6.59
CA MET A 62 -6.86 -2.33 6.73
C MET A 62 -6.22 -2.24 8.12
N ALA A 63 -6.69 -1.35 8.99
CA ALA A 63 -6.11 -1.16 10.31
C ALA A 63 -6.63 -2.19 11.31
N HIS A 64 -5.71 -2.73 12.10
CA HIS A 64 -6.07 -3.56 13.25
C HIS A 64 -6.83 -2.72 14.28
N LYS A 65 -7.91 -3.25 14.88
CA LYS A 65 -8.75 -2.56 15.87
C LYS A 65 -7.95 -1.97 17.03
N LYS A 66 -6.96 -2.71 17.49
CA LYS A 66 -6.04 -2.29 18.56
C LYS A 66 -5.30 -0.99 18.22
N SER A 67 -5.09 -0.66 16.94
CA SER A 67 -4.53 0.64 16.52
C SER A 67 -5.48 1.79 16.82
N LEU A 68 -6.78 1.61 16.61
CA LEU A 68 -7.82 2.58 16.95
C LEU A 68 -7.92 2.75 18.47
N GLU A 69 -7.89 1.64 19.21
CA GLU A 69 -7.95 1.62 20.67
C GLU A 69 -6.70 2.24 21.32
N ALA A 70 -5.52 2.02 20.73
CA ALA A 70 -4.28 2.65 21.16
C ALA A 70 -4.30 4.17 20.93
N MET A 71 -4.88 4.61 19.81
CA MET A 71 -5.03 6.03 19.52
C MET A 71 -5.97 6.71 20.52
N ASP A 72 -7.12 6.09 20.81
CA ASP A 72 -8.09 6.58 21.80
C ASP A 72 -7.44 6.78 23.18
N ARG A 73 -6.84 5.71 23.73
CA ARG A 73 -6.13 5.76 25.03
C ARG A 73 -5.07 6.87 25.07
N THR A 74 -4.24 6.95 24.03
CA THR A 74 -3.19 7.98 23.98
C THR A 74 -3.77 9.38 23.88
N LEU A 75 -4.85 9.60 23.13
CA LEU A 75 -5.47 10.93 23.04
C LEU A 75 -6.09 11.34 24.38
N GLN A 76 -6.74 10.41 25.09
CA GLN A 76 -7.30 10.66 26.41
C GLN A 76 -6.21 11.09 27.40
N GLU A 77 -5.09 10.35 27.43
CA GLU A 77 -3.94 10.66 28.28
C GLU A 77 -3.29 12.00 27.91
N LEU A 78 -2.98 12.21 26.62
CA LEU A 78 -2.32 13.43 26.14
C LEU A 78 -3.17 14.68 26.43
N ARG A 79 -4.49 14.59 26.30
CA ARG A 79 -5.41 15.72 26.48
C ARG A 79 -5.92 15.86 27.90
N LYS A 80 -5.65 14.89 28.77
CA LYS A 80 -6.23 14.79 30.11
C LYS A 80 -7.76 14.88 30.05
N ASN A 81 -8.35 14.14 29.10
CA ASN A 81 -9.79 14.13 28.84
C ASN A 81 -10.21 12.67 28.62
N SER A 82 -11.11 12.15 29.46
CA SER A 82 -11.59 10.76 29.39
C SER A 82 -12.65 10.51 28.31
N GLU A 83 -13.13 11.55 27.64
CA GLU A 83 -14.02 11.41 26.47
C GLU A 83 -13.32 10.64 25.34
N ILE A 84 -14.11 9.97 24.50
CA ILE A 84 -13.61 9.23 23.33
C ILE A 84 -12.71 10.13 22.48
N MET A 85 -11.57 9.59 22.06
CA MET A 85 -10.49 10.27 21.33
C MET A 85 -9.99 11.54 22.04
N GLY A 86 -10.08 11.59 23.37
CA GLY A 86 -9.79 12.76 24.18
C GLY A 86 -10.62 14.00 23.79
N GLY A 87 -11.84 13.78 23.30
CA GLY A 87 -12.76 14.82 22.81
C GLY A 87 -12.43 15.34 21.41
N ALA A 88 -11.59 14.65 20.62
CA ALA A 88 -11.37 14.98 19.22
C ALA A 88 -12.41 14.30 18.32
N LEU A 89 -12.85 14.98 17.26
CA LEU A 89 -13.65 14.33 16.22
C LEU A 89 -12.75 13.44 15.37
N LEU A 90 -13.05 12.14 15.32
CA LEU A 90 -12.42 11.19 14.42
C LEU A 90 -13.34 10.89 13.23
N ILE A 91 -12.81 11.07 12.03
CA ILE A 91 -13.47 10.69 10.78
C ILE A 91 -12.72 9.48 10.22
N LEU A 92 -13.41 8.35 10.14
CA LEU A 92 -12.91 7.12 9.54
C LEU A 92 -13.43 7.02 8.10
N SER A 93 -12.53 6.81 7.15
CA SER A 93 -12.85 6.57 5.73
C SER A 93 -12.30 5.22 5.31
N GLY A 94 -13.05 4.51 4.47
CA GLY A 94 -12.64 3.23 3.90
C GLY A 94 -13.84 2.39 3.46
N ASP A 95 -13.55 1.28 2.80
CA ASP A 95 -14.56 0.35 2.28
C ASP A 95 -14.29 -1.06 2.81
N PHE A 96 -15.25 -1.62 3.56
CA PHE A 96 -15.13 -2.96 4.15
C PHE A 96 -15.32 -4.09 3.15
N ARG A 97 -15.65 -3.77 1.89
CA ARG A 97 -15.64 -4.72 0.77
C ARG A 97 -14.22 -4.92 0.21
N GLN A 98 -13.25 -4.14 0.70
CA GLN A 98 -11.83 -4.27 0.34
C GLN A 98 -11.08 -5.17 1.34
N THR A 99 -9.75 -5.09 1.34
CA THR A 99 -8.88 -5.94 2.15
C THR A 99 -9.04 -5.71 3.65
N LEU A 100 -9.11 -6.81 4.40
CA LEU A 100 -9.07 -6.82 5.86
C LEU A 100 -7.64 -6.56 6.38
N PRO A 101 -7.46 -6.34 7.70
CA PRO A 101 -6.14 -6.23 8.30
C PRO A 101 -5.30 -7.49 8.05
N VAL A 102 -4.08 -7.33 7.56
CA VAL A 102 -3.16 -8.45 7.32
C VAL A 102 -2.58 -8.93 8.64
N ILE A 103 -2.86 -10.19 9.00
CA ILE A 103 -2.27 -10.84 10.19
C ILE A 103 -1.54 -12.11 9.74
N PRO A 104 -0.19 -12.16 9.88
CA PRO A 104 0.58 -13.32 9.48
C PRO A 104 0.12 -14.59 10.22
N LYS A 105 -0.04 -15.69 9.48
CA LYS A 105 -0.40 -17.02 10.02
C LYS A 105 -1.72 -17.03 10.80
N SER A 106 -2.65 -16.16 10.44
CA SER A 106 -3.96 -16.04 11.09
C SER A 106 -5.01 -16.94 10.47
N THR A 107 -6.08 -17.20 11.22
CA THR A 107 -7.30 -17.81 10.71
C THR A 107 -8.29 -16.72 10.24
N PRO A 108 -9.30 -17.04 9.41
CA PRO A 108 -10.35 -16.09 9.07
C PRO A 108 -11.05 -15.47 10.30
N ALA A 109 -11.18 -16.24 11.39
CA ALA A 109 -11.77 -15.75 12.62
C ALA A 109 -10.88 -14.68 13.29
N ASP A 110 -9.56 -14.87 13.25
CA ASP A 110 -8.60 -13.89 13.78
C ASP A 110 -8.61 -12.59 12.97
N GLU A 111 -8.67 -12.68 11.63
CA GLU A 111 -8.78 -11.51 10.75
C GLU A 111 -10.07 -10.71 11.03
N ILE A 112 -11.21 -11.40 11.14
CA ILE A 112 -12.48 -10.78 11.53
C ILE A 112 -12.35 -10.13 12.90
N ASN A 113 -11.75 -10.82 13.87
CA ASN A 113 -11.55 -10.32 15.23
C ASN A 113 -10.63 -9.09 15.30
N ALA A 114 -9.73 -8.92 14.33
CA ALA A 114 -8.86 -7.75 14.22
C ALA A 114 -9.52 -6.56 13.52
N CYS A 115 -10.62 -6.75 12.78
CA CYS A 115 -11.30 -5.67 12.09
C CYS A 115 -11.79 -4.58 13.04
N LEU A 116 -11.81 -3.33 12.58
CA LEU A 116 -12.30 -2.18 13.37
C LEU A 116 -13.70 -2.41 13.94
N LYS A 117 -14.58 -3.11 13.19
CA LYS A 117 -15.94 -3.49 13.60
C LYS A 117 -16.00 -4.31 14.90
N LYS A 118 -14.90 -4.95 15.30
CA LYS A 118 -14.78 -5.74 16.53
C LYS A 118 -14.12 -4.96 17.68
N SER A 119 -13.87 -3.66 17.51
CA SER A 119 -13.45 -2.78 18.60
C SER A 119 -14.64 -2.42 19.48
N HIS A 120 -14.39 -2.26 20.77
CA HIS A 120 -15.38 -1.71 21.70
C HIS A 120 -15.77 -0.26 21.36
N LEU A 121 -14.91 0.47 20.64
CA LEU A 121 -15.18 1.83 20.17
C LEU A 121 -16.17 1.85 18.99
N TRP A 122 -16.37 0.72 18.31
CA TRP A 122 -17.17 0.69 17.08
C TRP A 122 -18.64 1.03 17.32
N SER A 123 -19.19 0.71 18.51
CA SER A 123 -20.58 1.04 18.86
C SER A 123 -20.85 2.54 18.92
N GLN A 124 -19.80 3.36 18.98
CA GLN A 124 -19.87 4.82 19.04
C GLN A 124 -19.71 5.46 17.67
N VAL A 125 -19.43 4.66 16.63
CA VAL A 125 -19.22 5.14 15.26
C VAL A 125 -20.56 5.36 14.58
N GLN A 126 -20.83 6.61 14.19
CA GLN A 126 -21.92 6.92 13.29
C GLN A 126 -21.52 6.57 11.85
N ILE A 127 -22.30 5.71 11.20
CA ILE A 127 -22.04 5.28 9.81
C ILE A 127 -22.69 6.27 8.84
N LEU A 128 -21.88 6.81 7.94
CA LEU A 128 -22.33 7.62 6.81
C LEU A 128 -21.94 6.90 5.52
N GLN A 129 -22.92 6.67 4.64
CA GLN A 129 -22.72 5.95 3.39
C GLN A 129 -22.74 6.91 2.20
N LEU A 130 -21.69 6.84 1.37
CA LEU A 130 -21.67 7.53 0.08
C LEU A 130 -22.25 6.59 -0.99
N THR A 131 -23.26 7.05 -1.72
CA THR A 131 -23.97 6.24 -2.72
C THR A 131 -23.65 6.66 -4.15
N LYS A 132 -23.16 7.89 -4.36
CA LYS A 132 -22.85 8.42 -5.69
C LYS A 132 -21.41 8.07 -6.09
N ASN A 133 -21.26 7.26 -7.14
CA ASN A 133 -19.94 6.91 -7.69
C ASN A 133 -19.43 8.02 -8.64
N MET A 134 -18.60 8.90 -8.09
CA MET A 134 -18.04 10.03 -8.86
C MET A 134 -17.13 9.58 -10.02
N ARG A 135 -16.51 8.39 -9.96
CA ARG A 135 -15.66 7.88 -11.05
C ARG A 135 -16.49 7.59 -12.31
N VAL A 136 -17.67 7.00 -12.12
CA VAL A 136 -18.61 6.73 -13.21
C VAL A 136 -19.18 8.04 -13.76
N GLU A 137 -19.64 8.93 -12.88
CA GLU A 137 -20.25 10.21 -13.26
C GLU A 137 -19.31 11.11 -14.08
N LEU A 138 -18.03 11.12 -13.73
CA LEU A 138 -17.03 11.90 -14.45
C LEU A 138 -16.62 11.26 -15.79
N SER A 139 -16.72 9.93 -15.91
CA SER A 139 -16.36 9.22 -17.15
C SER A 139 -17.37 9.43 -18.28
N LYS A 140 -18.66 9.65 -17.95
CA LYS A 140 -19.78 9.72 -18.90
C LYS A 140 -19.85 8.54 -19.89
N ASP A 141 -19.32 7.38 -19.49
CA ASP A 141 -19.22 6.19 -20.31
C ASP A 141 -20.09 5.07 -19.72
N GLU A 142 -21.01 4.55 -20.52
CA GLU A 142 -21.94 3.50 -20.13
C GLU A 142 -21.21 2.19 -19.78
N THR A 143 -20.08 1.90 -20.42
CA THR A 143 -19.30 0.68 -20.13
C THR A 143 -18.66 0.77 -18.74
N THR A 144 -18.12 1.94 -18.37
CA THR A 144 -17.63 2.22 -17.02
C THR A 144 -18.74 2.09 -15.96
N ALA A 145 -19.95 2.56 -16.28
CA ALA A 145 -21.11 2.44 -15.37
C ALA A 145 -21.52 0.98 -15.15
N HIS A 146 -21.58 0.19 -16.24
CA HIS A 146 -21.89 -1.23 -16.19
C HIS A 146 -20.87 -2.02 -15.37
N PHE A 147 -19.58 -1.80 -15.64
CA PHE A 147 -18.48 -2.44 -14.92
C PHE A 147 -18.52 -2.12 -13.42
N ALA A 148 -18.74 -0.84 -13.06
CA ALA A 148 -18.86 -0.43 -11.66
C ALA A 148 -20.04 -1.10 -10.95
N LYS A 149 -21.17 -1.32 -11.66
CA LYS A 149 -22.32 -2.05 -11.11
C LYS A 149 -21.97 -3.50 -10.80
N ILE A 150 -21.27 -4.19 -11.71
CA ILE A 150 -20.81 -5.57 -11.46
C ILE A 150 -19.89 -5.62 -10.25
N LEU A 151 -18.90 -4.72 -10.15
CA LEU A 151 -17.99 -4.67 -9.00
C LEU A 151 -18.73 -4.46 -7.66
N LEU A 152 -19.78 -3.63 -7.65
CA LEU A 152 -20.63 -3.45 -6.46
C LEU A 152 -21.36 -4.73 -6.10
N GLN A 153 -21.95 -5.43 -7.07
CA GLN A 153 -22.64 -6.70 -6.83
C GLN A 153 -21.70 -7.77 -6.26
N ILE A 154 -20.46 -7.83 -6.75
CA ILE A 154 -19.42 -8.73 -6.22
C ILE A 154 -19.09 -8.36 -4.77
N GLY A 155 -18.86 -7.07 -4.49
CA GLY A 155 -18.55 -6.61 -3.14
C GLY A 155 -19.71 -6.75 -2.14
N GLU A 156 -20.94 -6.83 -2.62
CA GLU A 156 -22.16 -7.02 -1.80
C GLU A 156 -22.62 -8.47 -1.74
N ASP A 157 -21.88 -9.40 -2.35
CA ASP A 157 -22.22 -10.83 -2.42
C ASP A 157 -23.59 -11.10 -3.07
N THR A 158 -23.94 -10.28 -4.07
CA THR A 158 -25.20 -10.39 -4.84
C THR A 158 -24.96 -10.77 -6.31
N TYR A 159 -23.70 -10.87 -6.73
CA TYR A 159 -23.37 -11.32 -8.08
C TYR A 159 -23.57 -12.84 -8.20
N PRO A 160 -24.18 -13.35 -9.28
CA PRO A 160 -24.42 -14.78 -9.43
C PRO A 160 -23.14 -15.61 -9.34
N THR A 161 -23.19 -16.66 -8.53
CA THR A 161 -22.13 -17.68 -8.45
C THR A 161 -22.63 -18.98 -9.07
N ASN A 162 -21.69 -19.77 -9.59
CA ASN A 162 -21.98 -21.10 -10.07
C ASN A 162 -22.45 -21.97 -8.89
N GLN A 163 -23.63 -22.60 -9.02
CA GLN A 163 -24.24 -23.38 -7.93
C GLN A 163 -23.43 -24.61 -7.50
N THR A 164 -22.57 -25.13 -8.38
CA THR A 164 -21.73 -26.31 -8.10
C THR A 164 -20.41 -25.93 -7.44
N THR A 165 -19.76 -24.88 -7.92
CA THR A 165 -18.42 -24.48 -7.44
C THR A 165 -18.46 -23.39 -6.37
N GLY A 166 -19.55 -22.64 -6.27
CA GLY A 166 -19.66 -21.44 -5.43
C GLY A 166 -18.81 -20.27 -5.93
N LEU A 167 -18.25 -20.34 -7.14
CA LEU A 167 -17.34 -19.33 -7.69
C LEU A 167 -18.05 -18.39 -8.66
N ILE A 168 -17.52 -17.18 -8.79
CA ILE A 168 -17.92 -16.21 -9.82
C ILE A 168 -17.33 -16.66 -11.16
N GLU A 169 -18.17 -16.73 -12.19
CA GLU A 169 -17.72 -16.98 -13.56
C GLU A 169 -17.30 -15.67 -14.23
N LEU A 170 -16.06 -15.60 -14.69
CA LEU A 170 -15.55 -14.48 -15.45
C LEU A 170 -15.94 -14.66 -16.93
N ASN A 171 -16.76 -13.73 -17.44
CA ASN A 171 -17.18 -13.72 -18.83
C ASN A 171 -16.67 -12.46 -19.56
N SER A 172 -16.90 -12.41 -20.87
CA SER A 172 -16.50 -11.29 -21.72
C SER A 172 -17.17 -9.96 -21.37
N ASP A 173 -18.32 -10.00 -20.68
CA ASP A 173 -19.03 -8.80 -20.25
C ASP A 173 -18.34 -8.14 -19.06
N PHE A 174 -17.60 -8.93 -18.27
CA PHE A 174 -16.88 -8.45 -17.10
C PHE A 174 -15.40 -8.19 -17.36
N CYS A 175 -14.71 -9.07 -18.08
CA CYS A 175 -13.29 -8.92 -18.33
C CYS A 175 -12.81 -9.57 -19.63
N ASN A 176 -11.68 -9.07 -20.12
CA ASN A 176 -10.94 -9.73 -21.19
C ASN A 176 -10.02 -10.80 -20.59
N ILE A 177 -10.17 -12.04 -21.03
CA ILE A 177 -9.35 -13.15 -20.56
C ILE A 177 -8.03 -13.16 -21.34
N ALA A 178 -6.92 -13.24 -20.60
CA ALA A 178 -5.61 -13.54 -21.15
C ALA A 178 -5.25 -14.99 -20.84
N THR A 179 -4.74 -15.73 -21.83
CA THR A 179 -4.47 -17.17 -21.70
C THR A 179 -3.09 -17.46 -21.14
N THR A 180 -2.16 -16.52 -21.32
CA THR A 180 -0.78 -16.63 -20.84
C THR A 180 -0.31 -15.30 -20.25
N GLU A 181 0.76 -15.36 -19.47
CA GLU A 181 1.40 -14.15 -18.93
C GLU A 181 1.89 -13.21 -20.04
N ASN A 182 2.47 -13.75 -21.12
CA ASN A 182 2.92 -12.94 -22.25
C ASN A 182 1.75 -12.27 -22.99
N ASP A 183 0.64 -12.99 -23.18
CA ASP A 183 -0.59 -12.43 -23.75
C ASP A 183 -1.13 -11.28 -22.89
N LEU A 184 -1.12 -11.43 -21.55
CA LEU A 184 -1.47 -10.34 -20.64
C LEU A 184 -0.55 -9.13 -20.78
N ILE A 185 0.77 -9.36 -20.79
CA ILE A 185 1.77 -8.28 -20.95
C ILE A 185 1.55 -7.55 -22.27
N ASP A 186 1.36 -8.26 -23.38
CA ASP A 186 1.25 -7.66 -24.71
C ASP A 186 -0.10 -6.94 -24.89
N LYS A 187 -1.19 -7.42 -24.25
CA LYS A 187 -2.49 -6.72 -24.20
C LYS A 187 -2.42 -5.42 -23.40
N ILE A 188 -1.75 -5.42 -22.25
CA ILE A 188 -1.64 -4.22 -21.39
C ILE A 188 -0.60 -3.24 -21.92
N TYR A 189 0.53 -3.75 -22.39
CA TYR A 189 1.68 -2.99 -22.90
C TYR A 189 1.97 -3.29 -24.38
N PRO A 190 1.05 -2.95 -25.30
CA PRO A 190 1.25 -3.19 -26.73
C PRO A 190 2.42 -2.38 -27.28
N ASN A 191 3.23 -2.98 -28.16
CA ASN A 191 4.40 -2.32 -28.76
C ASN A 191 5.33 -1.70 -27.70
N PHE A 192 5.62 -2.45 -26.64
CA PHE A 192 6.36 -1.95 -25.48
C PHE A 192 7.73 -1.35 -25.85
N VAL A 193 8.48 -2.00 -26.73
CA VAL A 193 9.83 -1.55 -27.16
C VAL A 193 9.79 -0.18 -27.86
N GLN A 194 8.66 0.17 -28.48
CA GLN A 194 8.46 1.48 -29.10
C GLN A 194 7.99 2.54 -28.08
N ASN A 195 7.34 2.12 -26.99
CA ASN A 195 6.66 3.01 -26.05
C ASN A 195 7.36 3.14 -24.68
N TYR A 196 8.38 2.36 -24.36
CA TYR A 196 9.01 2.33 -23.03
C TYR A 196 9.64 3.67 -22.61
N THR A 197 9.89 4.58 -23.53
CA THR A 197 10.37 5.94 -23.22
C THR A 197 9.23 6.92 -22.93
N ASN A 198 7.99 6.58 -23.28
CA ASN A 198 6.81 7.39 -23.02
C ASN A 198 6.32 7.16 -21.58
N VAL A 199 6.74 8.07 -20.71
CA VAL A 199 6.42 8.05 -19.27
C VAL A 199 4.91 8.05 -19.01
N GLU A 200 4.14 8.84 -19.77
CA GLU A 200 2.71 8.99 -19.56
C GLU A 200 1.96 7.72 -19.97
N TRP A 201 2.37 7.11 -21.08
CA TRP A 201 1.85 5.82 -21.54
C TRP A 201 2.11 4.70 -20.53
N LEU A 202 3.31 4.63 -19.97
CA LEU A 202 3.68 3.65 -18.94
C LEU A 202 2.84 3.82 -17.67
N PHE A 203 2.58 5.07 -17.27
CA PHE A 203 1.90 5.37 -16.01
C PHE A 203 0.40 5.07 -16.02
N GLN A 204 -0.23 5.12 -17.19
CA GLN A 204 -1.66 4.81 -17.36
C GLN A 204 -1.97 3.31 -17.28
N ARG A 205 -0.96 2.46 -17.12
CA ARG A 205 -1.06 1.00 -17.16
C ARG A 205 -0.45 0.39 -15.92
N ALA A 206 -1.04 -0.70 -15.46
CA ALA A 206 -0.50 -1.50 -14.38
C ALA A 206 -0.93 -2.96 -14.54
N ILE A 207 -0.07 -3.87 -14.14
CA ILE A 207 -0.41 -5.28 -13.94
C ILE A 207 -0.40 -5.52 -12.43
N LEU A 208 -1.47 -6.13 -11.93
CA LEU A 208 -1.60 -6.52 -10.52
C LEU A 208 -1.63 -8.05 -10.45
N ALA A 209 -0.94 -8.61 -9.46
CA ALA A 209 -1.00 -10.04 -9.16
C ALA A 209 -1.16 -10.25 -7.66
N THR A 210 -1.69 -11.42 -7.30
CA THR A 210 -2.02 -11.76 -5.91
C THR A 210 -0.80 -12.09 -5.04
N LYS A 211 0.33 -12.45 -5.66
CA LYS A 211 1.57 -12.82 -4.97
C LYS A 211 2.77 -12.06 -5.52
N ASN A 212 3.68 -11.68 -4.63
CA ASN A 212 4.87 -10.91 -5.00
C ASN A 212 5.79 -11.65 -5.98
N ASN A 213 5.95 -12.98 -5.85
CA ASN A 213 6.78 -13.75 -6.78
C ASN A 213 6.26 -13.67 -8.23
N VAL A 214 4.93 -13.69 -8.43
CA VAL A 214 4.33 -13.51 -9.76
C VAL A 214 4.55 -12.09 -10.28
N VAL A 215 4.48 -11.08 -9.40
CA VAL A 215 4.82 -9.69 -9.76
C VAL A 215 6.29 -9.58 -10.18
N ASP A 216 7.19 -10.24 -9.46
CA ASP A 216 8.63 -10.22 -9.75
C ASP A 216 8.94 -10.88 -11.10
N ASP A 217 8.31 -12.03 -11.41
CA ASP A 217 8.46 -12.73 -12.68
C ASP A 217 7.99 -11.88 -13.88
N ILE A 218 6.79 -11.29 -13.76
CA ILE A 218 6.23 -10.38 -14.79
C ILE A 218 7.14 -9.16 -14.99
N ASN A 219 7.57 -8.52 -13.89
CA ASN A 219 8.45 -7.36 -13.94
C ASN A 219 9.78 -7.71 -14.61
N PHE A 220 10.35 -8.89 -14.34
CA PHE A 220 11.57 -9.36 -14.96
C PHE A 220 11.39 -9.62 -16.46
N ASN A 221 10.27 -10.21 -16.86
CA ASN A 221 9.95 -10.44 -18.27
C ASN A 221 9.78 -9.12 -19.05
N ILE A 222 9.17 -8.09 -18.44
CA ILE A 222 9.07 -6.75 -19.03
C ILE A 222 10.44 -6.06 -19.06
N LEU A 223 11.25 -6.17 -18.00
CA LEU A 223 12.59 -5.57 -17.94
C LEU A 223 13.50 -6.08 -19.07
N LYS A 224 13.43 -7.37 -19.40
CA LYS A 224 14.18 -7.96 -20.53
C LYS A 224 13.84 -7.30 -21.87
N LYS A 225 12.59 -6.84 -22.06
CA LYS A 225 12.15 -6.16 -23.28
C LYS A 225 12.71 -4.73 -23.39
N ILE A 226 13.19 -4.12 -22.29
CA ILE A 226 13.79 -2.77 -22.32
C ILE A 226 15.19 -2.84 -22.97
N PRO A 227 15.47 -2.05 -24.04
CA PRO A 227 16.79 -1.96 -24.63
C PRO A 227 17.85 -1.40 -23.68
N GLY A 228 19.11 -1.77 -23.88
CA GLY A 228 20.26 -1.29 -23.12
C GLY A 228 20.77 -2.27 -22.07
N GLU A 229 21.89 -1.87 -21.45
CA GLU A 229 22.66 -2.67 -20.49
C GLU A 229 21.88 -2.89 -19.18
N GLU A 230 21.82 -4.15 -18.75
CA GLU A 230 21.32 -4.52 -17.42
C GLU A 230 22.38 -4.23 -16.37
N ARG A 231 22.00 -3.51 -15.31
CA ARG A 231 22.82 -3.36 -14.12
C ARG A 231 22.22 -4.12 -12.96
N ILE A 232 23.06 -4.87 -12.26
CA ILE A 232 22.67 -5.68 -11.10
C ILE A 232 23.27 -5.07 -9.84
N TYR A 233 22.41 -4.71 -8.89
CA TYR A 233 22.78 -4.32 -7.54
C TYR A 233 22.53 -5.51 -6.61
N LYS A 234 23.54 -5.90 -5.83
CA LYS A 234 23.44 -6.99 -4.86
C LYS A 234 23.35 -6.41 -3.45
N SER A 235 22.43 -6.91 -2.62
CA SER A 235 22.44 -6.55 -1.19
C SER A 235 23.68 -7.10 -0.50
N MET A 236 24.07 -6.44 0.59
CA MET A 236 25.09 -6.91 1.52
C MET A 236 24.37 -7.28 2.82
N ASP A 237 24.19 -8.58 3.03
CA ASP A 237 23.45 -9.11 4.17
C ASP A 237 24.44 -9.68 5.19
N THR A 238 24.37 -9.18 6.43
CA THR A 238 25.24 -9.60 7.53
C THR A 238 24.42 -9.86 8.79
N MET A 239 24.79 -10.88 9.54
CA MET A 239 24.20 -11.18 10.85
C MET A 239 24.71 -10.18 11.89
N VAL A 240 23.82 -9.77 12.80
CA VAL A 240 24.16 -8.86 13.90
C VAL A 240 24.96 -9.59 14.99
N SER A 241 24.66 -10.87 15.22
CA SER A 241 25.35 -11.78 16.15
C SER A 241 26.45 -12.56 15.40
N SER A 242 27.72 -12.28 15.70
CA SER A 242 28.85 -13.01 15.13
C SER A 242 28.87 -14.49 15.53
N GLU A 243 28.28 -14.83 16.68
CA GLU A 243 28.22 -16.20 17.23
C GLU A 243 27.26 -17.13 16.46
N GLU A 244 26.26 -16.58 15.76
CA GLU A 244 25.28 -17.35 14.96
C GLU A 244 25.64 -17.39 13.46
N SER A 245 26.72 -16.71 13.06
CA SER A 245 27.16 -16.62 11.65
C SER A 245 27.52 -17.97 11.04
N VAL A 246 27.89 -18.97 11.87
CA VAL A 246 28.19 -20.34 11.45
C VAL A 246 26.91 -21.12 11.09
N ASN A 247 25.74 -20.71 11.61
CA ASN A 247 24.49 -21.44 11.46
C ASN A 247 23.70 -21.05 10.20
N PHE A 248 24.02 -19.91 9.57
CA PHE A 248 23.28 -19.39 8.43
C PHE A 248 24.21 -19.05 7.27
N PRO A 249 24.25 -19.87 6.20
CA PRO A 249 25.09 -19.59 5.04
C PRO A 249 24.61 -18.33 4.32
N THR A 250 25.53 -17.64 3.64
CA THR A 250 25.22 -16.40 2.90
C THR A 250 24.15 -16.62 1.83
N GLU A 251 24.10 -17.80 1.21
CA GLU A 251 23.06 -18.21 0.25
C GLU A 251 21.68 -18.20 0.89
N PHE A 252 21.57 -18.62 2.15
CA PHE A 252 20.31 -18.55 2.90
C PHE A 252 19.91 -17.10 3.13
N LEU A 253 20.85 -16.24 3.57
CA LEU A 253 20.58 -14.81 3.77
C LEU A 253 20.12 -14.12 2.49
N ASN A 254 20.80 -14.40 1.36
CA ASN A 254 20.47 -13.86 0.04
C ASN A 254 19.11 -14.35 -0.49
N SER A 255 18.58 -15.46 0.05
CA SER A 255 17.26 -16.00 -0.30
C SER A 255 16.11 -15.35 0.46
N LEU A 256 16.40 -14.60 1.53
CA LEU A 256 15.37 -13.99 2.37
C LEU A 256 14.65 -12.87 1.62
N GLN A 257 13.32 -13.00 1.53
CA GLN A 257 12.44 -11.95 1.01
C GLN A 257 11.78 -11.21 2.17
N VAL A 258 12.43 -10.15 2.65
CA VAL A 258 11.92 -9.34 3.77
C VAL A 258 10.90 -8.32 3.26
N PRO A 259 9.69 -8.23 3.85
CA PRO A 259 8.71 -7.22 3.47
C PRO A 259 9.27 -5.79 3.55
N GLY A 260 9.05 -4.99 2.50
CA GLY A 260 9.55 -3.61 2.43
C GLY A 260 11.06 -3.48 2.17
N MET A 261 11.70 -4.55 1.71
CA MET A 261 13.05 -4.56 1.13
C MET A 261 12.98 -4.97 -0.34
N PRO A 262 13.89 -4.45 -1.20
CA PRO A 262 14.09 -5.02 -2.52
C PRO A 262 14.69 -6.44 -2.42
N LEU A 263 14.60 -7.20 -3.51
CA LEU A 263 15.26 -8.50 -3.63
C LEU A 263 16.79 -8.36 -3.51
N HIS A 264 17.48 -9.42 -3.08
CA HIS A 264 18.94 -9.47 -3.00
C HIS A 264 19.59 -9.05 -4.32
N CYS A 265 19.09 -9.56 -5.46
CA CYS A 265 19.53 -9.16 -6.79
C CYS A 265 18.53 -8.18 -7.41
N LEU A 266 18.78 -6.88 -7.28
CA LEU A 266 18.00 -5.84 -7.92
C LEU A 266 18.56 -5.55 -9.32
N ARG A 267 17.81 -5.93 -10.35
CA ARG A 267 18.16 -5.74 -11.76
C ARG A 267 17.45 -4.51 -12.31
N LEU A 268 18.18 -3.61 -12.96
CA LEU A 268 17.64 -2.36 -13.48
C LEU A 268 18.23 -2.03 -14.85
N LYS A 269 17.44 -1.31 -15.66
CA LYS A 269 17.87 -0.69 -16.92
C LYS A 269 17.46 0.78 -16.94
N ILE A 270 18.21 1.62 -17.67
CA ILE A 270 17.80 3.01 -17.91
C ILE A 270 16.44 3.01 -18.63
N GLY A 271 15.52 3.87 -18.17
CA GLY A 271 14.14 3.92 -18.66
C GLY A 271 13.16 3.01 -17.90
N SER A 272 13.63 2.16 -16.99
CA SER A 272 12.75 1.28 -16.21
C SER A 272 11.89 2.08 -15.22
N PRO A 273 10.57 1.84 -15.15
CA PRO A 273 9.74 2.28 -14.04
C PRO A 273 10.14 1.57 -12.75
N ILE A 274 10.27 2.31 -11.66
CA ILE A 274 10.55 1.78 -10.32
C ILE A 274 9.59 2.39 -9.30
N ILE A 275 9.39 1.67 -8.19
CA ILE A 275 8.62 2.15 -7.04
C ILE A 275 9.51 2.14 -5.80
N LEU A 276 9.46 3.21 -5.02
CA LEU A 276 10.20 3.31 -3.78
C LEU A 276 9.50 2.47 -2.69
N LEU A 277 10.23 1.59 -2.02
CA LEU A 277 9.67 0.69 -0.98
C LEU A 277 9.77 1.26 0.45
N ARG A 278 10.44 2.41 0.61
CA ARG A 278 10.75 3.01 1.92
C ARG A 278 10.54 4.51 1.93
N ASN A 279 10.35 5.07 3.12
CA ASN A 279 10.31 6.53 3.28
C ASN A 279 11.74 7.06 3.38
N LEU A 280 12.18 7.83 2.40
CA LEU A 280 13.51 8.49 2.41
C LEU A 280 13.39 9.94 2.88
N SER A 281 12.45 10.70 2.31
CA SER A 281 12.23 12.11 2.63
C SER A 281 10.76 12.49 2.43
N SER A 282 9.93 12.15 3.42
CA SER A 282 8.51 12.51 3.39
C SER A 282 8.31 14.04 3.41
N PRO A 283 7.32 14.58 2.67
CA PRO A 283 6.29 13.87 1.89
C PRO A 283 6.68 13.60 0.42
N LYS A 284 7.91 13.90 0.00
CA LYS A 284 8.33 13.83 -1.41
C LYS A 284 8.74 12.42 -1.85
N LEU A 285 9.61 11.74 -1.09
CA LEU A 285 10.10 10.39 -1.38
C LEU A 285 9.59 9.42 -0.32
N CYS A 286 8.43 8.82 -0.59
CA CYS A 286 7.71 7.94 0.31
C CYS A 286 7.62 6.53 -0.27
N ASN A 287 7.31 5.55 0.58
CA ASN A 287 6.90 4.24 0.09
C ASN A 287 5.69 4.38 -0.85
N GLY A 288 5.80 3.82 -2.05
CA GLY A 288 4.81 3.91 -3.12
C GLY A 288 5.12 4.97 -4.18
N THR A 289 6.11 5.84 -3.97
CA THR A 289 6.50 6.85 -4.97
C THR A 289 7.02 6.17 -6.23
N ARG A 290 6.40 6.44 -7.38
CA ARG A 290 6.79 5.91 -8.69
C ARG A 290 7.78 6.85 -9.39
N MET A 291 8.79 6.28 -10.03
CA MET A 291 9.87 6.99 -10.70
C MET A 291 10.31 6.26 -11.97
N ILE A 292 11.07 6.94 -12.84
CA ILE A 292 11.77 6.32 -13.97
C ILE A 292 13.28 6.49 -13.81
N VAL A 293 14.01 5.39 -14.00
CA VAL A 293 15.47 5.37 -13.96
C VAL A 293 16.05 6.21 -15.10
N LYS A 294 16.92 7.17 -14.76
CA LYS A 294 17.64 8.03 -15.72
C LYS A 294 19.11 7.66 -15.82
N GLN A 295 19.72 7.29 -14.70
CA GLN A 295 21.12 6.91 -14.68
C GLN A 295 21.38 5.86 -13.60
N LEU A 296 22.31 4.95 -13.89
CA LEU A 296 22.71 3.86 -13.01
C LEU A 296 24.22 3.94 -12.75
N SER A 297 24.64 4.22 -11.52
CA SER A 297 26.05 4.25 -11.06
C SER A 297 26.31 3.20 -9.99
N ASN A 298 27.56 3.02 -9.53
CA ASN A 298 27.94 1.91 -8.64
C ASN A 298 27.07 1.79 -7.38
N ASN A 299 26.77 2.91 -6.73
CA ASN A 299 26.00 2.94 -5.48
C ASN A 299 24.88 3.99 -5.51
N ILE A 300 24.49 4.44 -6.70
CA ILE A 300 23.53 5.53 -6.88
C ILE A 300 22.60 5.19 -8.05
N ILE A 301 21.30 5.27 -7.79
CA ILE A 301 20.26 5.27 -8.81
C ILE A 301 19.74 6.71 -8.93
N GLU A 302 19.87 7.30 -10.12
CA GLU A 302 19.22 8.57 -10.45
C GLU A 302 17.88 8.26 -11.12
N ALA A 303 16.80 8.79 -10.55
CA ALA A 303 15.46 8.57 -11.05
C ALA A 303 14.62 9.86 -11.03
N GLU A 304 13.75 10.01 -12.02
CA GLU A 304 12.82 11.13 -12.14
C GLU A 304 11.45 10.75 -11.57
N LEU A 305 10.86 11.64 -10.77
CA LEU A 305 9.52 11.49 -10.22
C LEU A 305 8.48 11.60 -11.34
N ILE A 306 7.63 10.58 -11.49
CA ILE A 306 6.62 10.54 -12.55
C ILE A 306 5.19 10.74 -12.05
N SER A 307 4.98 10.85 -10.74
CA SER A 307 3.68 10.97 -10.09
C SER A 307 3.64 12.01 -8.96
N GLY A 308 2.45 12.58 -8.71
CA GLY A 308 2.19 13.50 -7.60
C GLY A 308 2.63 14.94 -7.85
N LYS A 309 2.55 15.79 -6.81
CA LYS A 309 2.87 17.24 -6.87
C LYS A 309 4.30 17.56 -7.33
N ASN A 310 5.20 16.57 -7.30
CA ASN A 310 6.63 16.74 -7.62
C ASN A 310 7.04 16.09 -8.96
N LYS A 311 6.09 15.83 -9.87
CA LYS A 311 6.35 15.26 -11.21
C LYS A 311 7.43 16.08 -11.95
N GLY A 312 8.35 15.40 -12.62
CA GLY A 312 9.45 16.00 -13.39
C GLY A 312 10.71 16.34 -12.59
N GLN A 313 10.69 16.18 -11.25
CA GLN A 313 11.88 16.42 -10.43
C GLN A 313 12.79 15.18 -10.38
N THR A 314 14.10 15.39 -10.52
CA THR A 314 15.11 14.33 -10.42
C THR A 314 15.55 14.10 -8.97
N SER A 315 15.71 12.84 -8.57
CA SER A 315 16.32 12.42 -7.31
C SER A 315 17.60 11.62 -7.58
N ARG A 316 18.69 11.97 -6.88
CA ARG A 316 20.04 11.41 -7.07
C ARG A 316 20.48 10.43 -5.97
N ARG A 317 19.58 10.02 -5.09
CA ARG A 317 19.86 9.07 -3.99
C ARG A 317 18.63 8.23 -3.72
N VAL A 318 18.28 7.39 -4.68
CA VAL A 318 17.30 6.31 -4.53
C VAL A 318 18.05 5.01 -4.30
#